data_AF-A0A925CA64-F1
#
_entry.id   AF-A0A925CA64-F1
#
_cell.length_a   1.000
_cell.length_b   1.000
_cell.length_c   1.000
_cell.angle_alpha   90.00
_cell.angle_beta   90.00
_cell.angle_gamma   90.00
#
_symmetry.space_group_name_H-M   'P 1'
#
loop_
_entity.id
_entity.type
_entity.pdbx_description
1 polymer ?
#
loop_
_entity_poly.entity_id
_entity_poly.type
_entity_poly.pdbx_seq_one_letter_code
_entity_poly.pdbx_strand_id
1 'polypeptide(L)'
;MQATRLSELGRRRVAAAPAELRGEGLAVGSLQISVSVGLATFETAFTGRFQTASDLTQLSQRAVQAARNAGSNTLRVYTPAPMAA
;
A
#
# COMPACT_ATOMS: atom_id res chain seq x y z
N MET A 1 -14.64 -9.37 -1.40
CA MET A 1 -15.12 -8.17 -2.15
C MET A 1 -14.83 -6.82 -1.46
N GLN A 2 -14.74 -6.71 -0.13
CA GLN A 2 -14.43 -5.43 0.54
C GLN A 2 -13.00 -4.90 0.29
N ALA A 3 -11.99 -5.78 0.27
CA ALA A 3 -10.59 -5.41 0.04
C ALA A 3 -10.39 -4.67 -1.28
N THR A 4 -11.03 -5.13 -2.37
CA THR A 4 -10.96 -4.51 -3.69
C THR A 4 -11.58 -3.10 -3.70
N ARG A 5 -12.68 -2.87 -2.98
CA ARG A 5 -13.28 -1.52 -2.84
C ARG A 5 -12.38 -0.58 -2.06
N LEU A 6 -11.79 -1.05 -0.95
CA LEU A 6 -10.85 -0.27 -0.15
C LEU A 6 -9.58 0.08 -0.95
N SER A 7 -9.11 -0.85 -1.78
CA SER A 7 -7.98 -0.63 -2.70
C SER A 7 -8.27 0.51 -3.68
N GLU A 8 -9.45 0.47 -4.29
CA GLU A 8 -9.85 1.43 -5.31
C GLU A 8 -10.12 2.82 -4.70
N LEU A 9 -10.67 2.86 -3.49
CA LEU A 9 -10.86 4.10 -2.74
C LEU A 9 -9.52 4.72 -2.31
N GLY A 10 -8.56 3.89 -1.89
CA GLY A 10 -7.18 4.32 -1.60
C GLY A 10 -6.47 4.87 -2.84
N ARG A 11 -6.56 4.16 -3.98
CA ARG A 11 -6.00 4.60 -5.27
C ARG A 11 -6.50 5.98 -5.68
N ARG A 12 -7.83 6.21 -5.57
CA ARG A 12 -8.46 7.50 -5.91
C ARG A 12 -7.98 8.64 -4.99
N ARG A 13 -7.79 8.38 -3.69
CA ARG A 13 -7.30 9.39 -2.74
C ARG A 13 -5.84 9.76 -2.98
N VAL A 14 -4.97 8.79 -3.25
CA VAL A 14 -3.56 9.05 -3.58
C VAL A 14 -3.45 9.85 -4.88
N ALA A 15 -4.26 9.53 -5.89
CA ALA A 15 -4.27 10.27 -7.15
C ALA A 15 -4.77 11.73 -7.00
N ALA A 16 -5.65 11.99 -6.04
CA ALA A 16 -6.23 13.32 -5.81
C ALA A 16 -5.36 14.26 -4.98
N ALA A 17 -4.28 13.77 -4.35
CA ALA A 17 -3.42 14.55 -3.47
C ALA A 17 -1.93 14.39 -3.84
N PRO A 18 -1.49 14.96 -4.98
CA PRO A 18 -0.07 14.96 -5.34
C PRO A 18 0.74 15.74 -4.29
N ALA A 19 1.88 15.19 -3.87
CA ALA A 19 2.80 15.88 -2.97
C ALA A 19 3.63 16.89 -3.77
N GLU A 20 3.54 18.18 -3.41
CA GLU A 20 4.41 19.23 -3.96
C GLU A 20 5.65 19.40 -3.07
N LEU A 21 6.85 19.29 -3.66
CA LEU A 21 8.08 19.69 -2.99
C LEU A 21 8.38 21.16 -3.29
N ARG A 22 8.54 21.96 -2.25
CA ARG A 22 8.99 23.35 -2.34
C ARG A 22 10.45 23.43 -1.91
N GLY A 23 11.33 23.77 -2.84
CA GLY A 23 12.72 24.12 -2.54
C GLY A 23 12.86 25.63 -2.41
N GLU A 24 13.52 26.12 -1.36
CA GLU A 24 13.90 27.53 -1.27
C GLU A 24 15.04 27.84 -2.26
N GLY A 25 14.85 28.87 -3.10
CA GLY A 25 15.95 29.53 -3.83
C GLY A 25 16.32 29.03 -5.23
N LEU A 26 15.77 27.92 -5.71
CA LEU A 26 15.94 27.46 -7.09
C LEU A 26 14.59 27.41 -7.79
N ALA A 27 14.51 27.95 -9.01
CA ALA A 27 13.31 27.92 -9.83
C ALA A 27 12.65 26.54 -9.74
N VAL A 28 11.41 26.51 -9.22
CA VAL A 28 10.72 25.28 -8.85
C VAL A 28 10.37 24.53 -10.13
N GLY A 29 11.33 23.76 -10.64
CA GLY A 29 11.03 22.71 -11.60
C GLY A 29 10.03 21.77 -10.93
N SER A 30 8.92 21.49 -11.60
CA SER A 30 7.92 20.57 -11.08
C SER A 30 8.55 19.18 -10.90
N LEU A 31 8.73 18.74 -9.65
CA LEU A 31 9.15 17.37 -9.36
C LEU A 31 7.91 16.49 -9.23
N GLN A 32 7.72 15.57 -10.18
CA GLN A 32 6.65 14.58 -10.07
C GLN A 32 7.08 13.46 -9.14
N ILE A 33 6.41 13.37 -7.98
CA ILE A 33 6.62 12.30 -7.00
C ILE A 33 5.48 11.31 -7.13
N SER A 34 5.80 10.02 -7.12
CA SER A 34 4.81 8.95 -7.02
C SER A 34 5.07 8.09 -5.79
N VAL A 35 4.01 7.51 -5.24
CA VAL A 35 4.08 6.65 -4.07
C VAL A 35 3.44 5.31 -4.41
N SER A 36 4.11 4.21 -4.05
CA SER A 36 3.54 2.87 -4.13
C SER A 36 3.09 2.44 -2.75
N VAL A 37 1.84 1.97 -2.65
CA VAL A 37 1.21 1.65 -1.36
C VAL A 37 0.93 0.15 -1.29
N GLY A 38 1.46 -0.50 -0.27
CA GLY A 38 1.14 -1.89 0.07
C GLY A 38 0.24 -1.94 1.29
N LEU A 39 -0.88 -2.64 1.19
CA LEU A 39 -1.82 -2.79 2.31
C LEU A 39 -1.99 -4.27 2.64
N ALA A 40 -1.75 -4.63 3.90
CA ALA A 40 -2.01 -5.97 4.41
C ALA A 40 -3.29 -5.95 5.23
N THR A 41 -4.21 -6.85 4.91
CA THR A 41 -5.46 -7.04 5.67
C THR A 41 -5.54 -8.47 6.18
N PHE A 42 -5.95 -8.65 7.42
CA PHE A 42 -6.26 -9.97 7.99
C PHE A 42 -7.60 -9.90 8.72
N GLU A 43 -8.33 -11.01 8.71
CA GLU A 43 -9.53 -11.13 9.53
C GLU A 43 -9.13 -11.44 10.98
N THR A 44 -9.96 -11.03 11.94
CA THR A 44 -9.73 -11.28 13.37
C THR A 44 -9.59 -12.77 13.70
N ALA A 45 -10.26 -13.65 12.95
CA ALA A 45 -10.10 -15.10 13.05
C ALA A 45 -8.66 -15.58 12.76
N PHE A 46 -7.86 -14.79 12.05
CA PHE A 46 -6.47 -15.10 11.71
C PHE A 46 -5.44 -14.37 12.57
N THR A 47 -5.85 -13.65 13.63
CA THR A 47 -4.92 -12.99 14.56
C THR A 47 -3.90 -13.96 15.16
N GLY A 48 -4.29 -15.22 15.42
CA GLY A 48 -3.37 -16.26 15.90
C GLY A 48 -2.22 -16.61 14.93
N ARG A 49 -2.31 -16.23 13.65
CA ARG A 49 -1.21 -16.38 12.68
C ARG A 49 -0.16 -15.28 12.78
N PHE A 50 -0.47 -14.17 13.44
CA PHE A 50 0.41 -13.03 13.62
C PHE A 50 0.82 -12.96 15.09
N GLN A 51 1.82 -13.77 15.44
CA GLN A 51 2.32 -13.83 16.81
C GLN A 51 3.08 -12.57 17.18
N THR A 52 3.61 -11.85 16.17
CA THR A 52 4.41 -10.66 16.36
C THR A 52 4.02 -9.53 15.40
N ALA A 53 4.25 -8.28 15.81
CA ALA A 53 4.07 -7.12 14.94
C ALA A 53 4.99 -7.17 13.69
N SER A 54 6.12 -7.90 13.75
CA SER A 54 6.98 -8.10 12.59
C SER A 54 6.32 -8.91 11.48
N ASP A 55 5.41 -9.83 11.80
CA ASP A 55 4.74 -10.66 10.79
C ASP A 55 3.82 -9.81 9.90
N LEU A 56 3.12 -8.84 10.51
CA LEU A 56 2.29 -7.86 9.81
C LEU A 56 3.13 -6.90 8.96
N THR A 57 4.31 -6.54 9.47
CA THR A 57 5.25 -5.67 8.75
C THR A 57 5.78 -6.36 7.50
N GLN A 58 6.19 -7.63 7.59
CA GLN A 58 6.65 -8.41 6.44
C GLN A 58 5.56 -8.57 5.37
N LEU A 59 4.31 -8.79 5.78
CA LEU A 59 3.17 -8.84 4.87
C LEU A 59 2.96 -7.52 4.12
N SER A 60 3.02 -6.41 4.84
CA SER A 60 2.89 -5.07 4.27
C SER A 60 4.04 -4.78 3.29
N GLN A 61 5.27 -5.19 3.63
CA GLN A 61 6.43 -5.09 2.73
C GLN A 61 6.24 -5.88 1.44
N ARG A 62 5.71 -7.11 1.51
CA ARG A 62 5.39 -7.90 0.31
C ARG A 62 4.35 -7.20 -0.57
N ALA A 63 3.34 -6.58 0.03
CA ALA A 63 2.36 -5.79 -0.71
C ALA A 63 3.00 -4.56 -1.39
N VAL A 64 3.91 -3.86 -0.72
CA VAL A 64 4.66 -2.73 -1.31
C VAL A 64 5.53 -3.22 -2.46
N GLN A 65 6.23 -4.35 -2.30
CA GLN A 65 7.07 -4.91 -3.34
C GLN A 65 6.22 -5.31 -4.56
N ALA A 66 5.05 -5.90 -4.36
CA ALA A 66 4.12 -6.20 -5.43
C ALA A 66 3.63 -4.93 -6.16
N ALA A 67 3.41 -3.82 -5.43
CA ALA A 67 3.05 -2.54 -6.03
C ALA A 67 4.18 -1.95 -6.88
N ARG A 68 5.43 -2.07 -6.42
CA ARG A 68 6.61 -1.67 -7.20
C ARG A 68 6.77 -2.51 -8.46
N ASN A 69 6.67 -3.84 -8.33
CA ASN A 69 6.78 -4.77 -9.46
C ASN A 69 5.68 -4.58 -10.51
N ALA A 70 4.53 -4.01 -10.12
CA ALA A 70 3.40 -3.73 -11.01
C ALA A 70 3.54 -2.43 -11.82
N GLY A 71 4.69 -1.75 -11.75
CA GLY A 71 4.97 -0.52 -12.50
C GLY A 71 5.11 0.74 -11.64
N SER A 72 5.15 0.60 -10.30
CA SER A 72 5.16 1.73 -9.35
C SER A 72 3.93 2.64 -9.46
N ASN A 73 3.77 3.60 -8.55
CA ASN A 73 2.56 4.45 -8.45
C ASN A 73 1.24 3.65 -8.38
N THR A 74 1.29 2.46 -7.76
CA THR A 74 0.12 1.58 -7.63
C THR A 74 -0.14 1.22 -6.19
N LEU A 75 -1.37 0.77 -5.94
CA LEU A 75 -1.78 0.18 -4.68
C LEU A 75 -1.97 -1.33 -4.86
N ARG A 76 -1.35 -2.12 -4.00
CA ARG A 76 -1.58 -3.57 -3.92
C ARG A 76 -2.04 -3.97 -2.54
N VAL A 77 -3.07 -4.81 -2.51
CA VAL A 77 -3.60 -5.37 -1.27
C VAL A 77 -3.25 -6.83 -1.23
N TYR A 78 -2.66 -7.24 -0.11
CA TYR A 78 -2.38 -8.62 0.19
C TYR A 78 -3.34 -9.09 1.28
N THR A 79 -4.08 -10.16 0.98
CA THR A 79 -4.95 -10.84 1.92
C THR A 79 -4.46 -12.28 2.03
N PRO A 80 -4.01 -12.74 3.21
CA PRO A 80 -3.62 -14.13 3.41
C PRO A 80 -4.80 -15.05 3.11
N ALA A 81 -4.56 -16.16 2.40
CA ALA A 81 -5.60 -17.15 2.14
C ALA A 81 -6.14 -17.75 3.46
N PRO A 82 -7.47 -17.97 3.56
CA PRO A 82 -8.05 -18.69 4.69
C PRO A 82 -7.46 -20.11 4.75
N MET A 83 -7.29 -20.67 5.96
CA MET A 83 -6.94 -22.09 6.09
C MET A 83 -8.06 -22.92 5.49
N ALA A 84 -7.73 -23.86 4.59
CA ALA A 84 -8.61 -24.98 4.32
C ALA A 84 -8.78 -25.74 5.64
N ALA A 85 -10.04 -25.91 6.07
CA ALA A 85 -10.41 -26.68 7.25
C ALA A 85 -10.15 -28.17 7.02
#